data_AF-A0A349CHX4-F1
#
_entry.id   AF-A0A349CHX4-F1
#
_cell.length_a   1.000
_cell.length_b   1.000
_cell.length_c   1.000
_cell.angle_alpha   90.00
_cell.angle_beta   90.00
_cell.angle_gamma   90.00
#
_symmetry.space_group_name_H-M   'P 1'
#
loop_
_entity.id
_entity.type
_entity.pdbx_description
1 polymer ?
#
loop_
_entity_poly.entity_id
_entity_poly.type
_entity_poly.pdbx_seq_one_letter_code
_entity_poly.pdbx_strand_id
1 'polypeptide(L)' 'MCFSAGASFAGGAIISAVGVAAQTKVVKPSQRFFAVIPFFFGFQQVAEGVLWVTLGSAKYPVLQDAATYIFLATALV' A
#
# COMPACT_ATOMS: atom_id res chain seq x y z
N MET A 1 -7.66 7.70 -3.62
CA MET A 1 -7.67 8.96 -4.37
C MET A 1 -6.55 8.85 -5.38
N CYS A 2 -6.85 8.70 -6.67
CA CYS A 2 -5.85 8.37 -7.68
C CYS A 2 -5.20 9.64 -8.23
N PHE A 3 -4.02 9.99 -7.71
CA PHE A 3 -3.35 11.27 -8.02
C PHE A 3 -2.21 11.10 -9.03
N SER A 4 -1.21 10.27 -8.74
CA SER A 4 0.01 10.07 -9.54
C SER A 4 0.87 8.95 -8.95
N ALA A 5 1.65 8.25 -9.78
CA ALA A 5 2.61 7.24 -9.33
C ALA A 5 3.51 7.73 -8.18
N GLY A 6 4.06 8.94 -8.31
CA GLY A 6 4.94 9.52 -7.28
C GLY A 6 4.22 9.76 -5.95
N ALA A 7 2.97 10.22 -6.00
CA ALA A 7 2.16 10.45 -4.81
C ALA A 7 1.81 9.13 -4.11
N SER A 8 1.50 8.08 -4.86
CA SER A 8 1.22 6.75 -4.32
C SER A 8 2.44 6.13 -3.64
N PHE A 9 3.64 6.22 -4.23
CA PHE A 9 4.87 5.74 -3.59
C PHE A 9 5.24 6.54 -2.33
N ALA A 10 5.11 7.86 -2.38
CA ALA A 10 5.35 8.72 -1.21
C ALA A 10 4.36 8.39 -0.08
N GLY A 11 3.07 8.24 -0.42
CA GLY A 11 2.03 7.81 0.51
C GLY A 11 2.32 6.45 1.12
N GLY A 12 2.70 5.46 0.30
CA GLY A 12 3.08 4.13 0.76
C GLY A 12 4.26 4.14 1.74
N ALA A 13 5.28 4.94 1.47
CA ALA A 13 6.43 5.11 2.36
C ALA A 13 6.04 5.77 3.70
N ILE A 14 5.28 6.87 3.66
CA ILE A 14 4.85 7.59 4.85
C ILE A 14 3.94 6.71 5.71
N ILE A 15 2.95 6.05 5.11
CA ILE A 15 2.01 5.19 5.82
C ILE A 15 2.74 3.99 6.44
N SER A 16 3.69 3.38 5.72
CA SER A 16 4.49 2.28 6.25
C SER A 16 5.35 2.73 7.43
N ALA A 17 5.97 3.92 7.35
CA ALA A 17 6.73 4.50 8.47
C ALA A 17 5.84 4.77 9.70
N VAL A 18 4.61 5.26 9.49
CA VAL A 18 3.61 5.41 10.55
C VAL A 18 3.22 4.04 11.14
N GLY A 19 3.12 2.99 10.32
CA GLY A 19 2.90 1.61 10.80
C GLY A 19 4.01 1.11 11.71
N VAL A 20 5.27 1.36 11.35
CA VAL A 20 6.43 1.04 12.21
C VAL A 20 6.36 1.83 13.52
N ALA A 21 6.09 3.13 13.44
CA ALA A 21 5.92 3.97 14.63
C ALA A 21 4.77 3.46 15.52
N ALA A 22 3.64 3.07 14.93
CA ALA A 22 2.51 2.51 15.66
C ALA A 22 2.90 1.19 16.37
N GLN A 23 3.57 0.26 15.69
CA GLN A 23 4.02 -0.99 16.30
C GLN A 23 4.98 -0.77 17.48
N THR A 24 5.93 0.15 17.34
CA THR A 24 6.89 0.44 18.43
C THR A 24 6.25 1.11 19.64
N LYS A 25 5.09 1.75 19.48
CA LYS A 25 4.37 2.42 20.56
C LYS A 25 3.27 1.57 21.20
N VAL A 26 2.97 0.40 20.66
CA VAL A 26 1.96 -0.50 21.25
C VAL A 26 2.51 -1.16 22.52
N VAL A 27 1.85 -0.85 23.64
CA VAL A 27 2.16 -1.44 24.96
C VAL A 27 1.32 -2.71 25.21
N LYS A 28 0.06 -2.73 24.75
CA LYS A 28 -0.86 -3.86 24.97
C LYS A 28 -0.84 -4.82 23.79
N PRO A 29 -0.64 -6.14 23.99
CA PRO A 29 -0.62 -7.11 22.90
C PRO A 29 -1.92 -7.15 22.09
N SER A 30 -3.07 -6.84 22.72
CA SER A 30 -4.36 -6.73 22.02
C SER A 30 -4.44 -5.60 21.00
N GLN A 31 -3.61 -4.56 21.13
CA GLN A 31 -3.59 -3.42 20.21
C GLN A 31 -2.61 -3.61 19.05
N ARG A 32 -1.78 -4.67 19.07
CA ARG A 32 -0.78 -4.93 18.02
C ARG A 32 -1.44 -5.19 16.68
N PHE A 33 -2.59 -5.89 16.66
CA PHE A 33 -3.35 -6.15 15.45
C PHE A 33 -3.80 -4.85 14.77
N PHE A 34 -4.29 -3.87 15.53
CA PHE A 34 -4.66 -2.57 15.00
C PHE A 34 -3.47 -1.79 14.45
N ALA A 35 -2.31 -1.91 15.07
CA ALA A 35 -1.09 -1.27 14.57
C ALA A 35 -0.53 -1.94 13.30
N VAL A 36 -1.08 -3.08 12.83
CA VAL A 36 -0.71 -3.66 11.53
C VAL A 36 -1.47 -3.01 10.37
N ILE A 37 -2.64 -2.43 10.65
CA ILE A 37 -3.52 -1.81 9.64
C ILE A 37 -2.76 -0.85 8.69
N PRO A 38 -1.89 0.07 9.17
CA PRO A 38 -1.15 0.95 8.27
C PRO A 38 -0.28 0.20 7.25
N PHE A 39 0.25 -0.98 7.58
CA PHE A 39 1.05 -1.74 6.61
C PHE A 39 0.21 -2.27 5.44
N PHE A 40 -1.05 -2.65 5.69
CA PHE A 40 -1.96 -3.05 4.60
C PHE A 40 -2.24 -1.87 3.65
N PHE A 41 -2.50 -0.68 4.21
CA PHE A 41 -2.69 0.53 3.40
C PHE A 41 -1.40 0.99 2.69
N GLY A 42 -0.24 0.83 3.33
CA GLY A 42 1.05 1.10 2.71
C GLY A 42 1.31 0.19 1.50
N PHE A 43 1.00 -1.10 1.64
CA PHE A 43 1.11 -2.08 0.56
C PHE A 43 0.14 -1.78 -0.59
N GLN A 44 -1.11 -1.44 -0.26
CA GLN A 44 -2.11 -0.99 -1.24
C GLN A 44 -1.60 0.22 -2.04
N GLN A 45 -1.00 1.22 -1.38
CA GLN A 45 -0.48 2.42 -2.04
C GLN A 45 0.71 2.13 -2.96
N VAL A 46 1.58 1.20 -2.59
CA VAL A 46 2.65 0.75 -3.48
C VAL A 46 2.07 0.08 -4.73
N ALA A 47 1.05 -0.78 -4.57
CA ALA A 47 0.38 -1.42 -5.70
C ALA A 47 -0.32 -0.40 -6.61
N GLU A 48 -0.97 0.63 -6.05
CA GLU A 48 -1.54 1.74 -6.83
C GLU A 48 -0.46 2.51 -7.61
N GLY A 49 0.71 2.75 -7.01
CA GLY A 49 1.84 3.37 -7.69
C GLY A 49 2.34 2.55 -8.89
N VAL A 50 2.42 1.22 -8.73
CA VAL A 50 2.79 0.29 -9.82
C VAL A 50 1.71 0.28 -10.92
N LEU A 51 0.42 0.33 -10.56
CA LEU A 51 -0.67 0.44 -11.53
C LEU A 51 -0.54 1.71 -12.38
N TRP A 52 -0.26 2.86 -11.76
CA TRP A 52 -0.07 4.10 -12.50
C TRP A 52 1.11 4.03 -13.50
N VAL A 53 2.21 3.39 -13.12
CA VAL A 53 3.38 3.22 -14.00
C VAL A 53 3.07 2.28 -15.17
N THR A 54 2.37 1.17 -14.89
CA THR A 54 2.05 0.14 -15.88
C THR A 54 0.99 0.60 -16.88
N LEU A 55 -0.06 1.28 -16.42
CA LEU A 55 -1.09 1.90 -17.26
C LEU A 55 -0.51 2.91 -18.25
N GLY A 56 0.52 3.67 -17.83
CA GLY A 56 1.18 4.64 -18.70
C GLY A 56 2.08 4.03 -19.79
N SER A 57 2.45 2.75 -19.67
CA SER A 57 3.50 2.16 -20.51
C SER A 57 3.08 0.96 -21.37
N ALA A 58 1.89 0.37 -21.18
CA ALA A 58 1.31 -0.78 -21.92
C ALA A 58 2.20 -2.03 -22.15
N LYS A 59 3.45 -2.01 -21.65
CA LYS A 59 4.50 -3.00 -21.92
C LYS A 59 4.50 -4.17 -20.94
N TYR A 60 3.77 -4.05 -19.82
CA TYR A 60 3.85 -4.99 -18.70
C TYR A 60 2.46 -5.47 -18.24
N PRO A 61 1.72 -6.22 -19.07
CA PRO A 61 0.35 -6.66 -18.75
C PRO A 61 0.30 -7.54 -17.51
N VAL A 62 1.25 -8.46 -17.33
CA VAL A 62 1.32 -9.35 -16.15
C VAL A 62 1.52 -8.56 -14.85
N LEU A 63 2.36 -7.53 -14.89
CA LEU A 63 2.63 -6.69 -13.71
C LEU A 63 1.41 -5.83 -13.36
N GLN A 64 0.68 -5.35 -14.37
CA GLN A 64 -0.55 -4.61 -14.19
C GLN A 64 -1.65 -5.48 -13.56
N ASP A 65 -1.83 -6.71 -14.04
CA ASP A 65 -2.81 -7.64 -13.46
C ASP A 65 -2.45 -7.98 -12.01
N ALA A 66 -1.19 -8.32 -11.74
CA ALA A 66 -0.72 -8.61 -10.39
C ALA A 66 -0.96 -7.42 -9.44
N ALA A 67 -0.63 -6.20 -9.87
CA ALA A 67 -0.85 -5.00 -9.07
C ALA A 67 -2.35 -4.71 -8.85
N THR A 68 -3.20 -5.02 -9.84
CA THR A 68 -4.67 -4.90 -9.74
C THR A 68 -5.21 -5.86 -8.67
N TYR A 69 -4.82 -7.13 -8.73
CA TYR A 69 -5.26 -8.11 -7.73
C TYR A 69 -4.77 -7.76 -6.32
N ILE A 70 -3.53 -7.29 -6.17
CA ILE A 70 -2.99 -6.85 -4.88
C ILE A 70 -3.79 -5.65 -4.33
N PHE A 71 -4.04 -4.66 -5.17
CA PHE A 71 -4.80 -3.46 -4.79
C PHE A 71 -6.23 -3.81 -4.35
N LEU A 72 -6.91 -4.70 -5.07
CA LEU A 72 -8.27 -5.14 -4.74
C LEU A 72 -8.31 -6.05 -3.50
N ALA A 73 -7.37 -6.97 -3.36
CA ALA A 73 -7.31 -7.87 -2.22
C ALA A 73 -7.09 -7.11 -0.90
N THR A 74 -6.22 -6.10 -0.91
CA THR A 74 -6.01 -5.22 0.25
C THR A 74 -7.17 -4.27 0.52
N ALA A 75 -8.01 -3.97 -0.47
CA ALA A 75 -9.22 -3.16 -0.25
C ALA A 75 -10.37 -3.95 0.39
N LEU A 76 -10.33 -5.29 0.28
CA LEU A 76 -11.38 -6.19 0.79
C LEU A 76 -11.13 -6.70 2.21
N VAL A 77 -9.93 -6.49 2.74
CA VAL A 77 -9.48 -6.89 4.10
C VAL A 77 -9.53 -5.70 5.04
#